data_AF-A0A436WZ50-F1
#
_entry.id   AF-A0A436WZ50-F1
#
_cell.length_a   1.000
_cell.length_b   1.000
_cell.length_c   1.000
_cell.angle_alpha   90.00
_cell.angle_beta   90.00
_cell.angle_gamma   90.00
#
_symmetry.space_group_name_H-M   'P 1'
#
loop_
_entity.id
_entity.type
_entity.pdbx_description
1 polymer ?
#
loop_
_entity_poly.entity_id
_entity_poly.type
_entity_poly.pdbx_seq_one_letter_code
_entity_poly.pdbx_strand_id
1 'polypeptide(L)'
;MPEHLEFGANLTAGAHDAAIRATYLGQAHIAGTGPQGATCRECVFWHKWKAATGGGKLPSPPGYFSKRHKASPNALKKALCTRPILNKANRLIPHDASACRLFERADHPLPAVRPE
;
A
#
# COMPACT_ATOMS: atom_id res chain seq x y z
N MET A 1 3.50 36.48 13.78
CA MET A 1 2.95 35.40 12.94
C MET A 1 1.95 36.05 12.01
N PRO A 2 2.05 35.89 10.69
CA PRO A 2 1.19 36.65 9.80
C PRO A 2 -0.24 36.06 9.81
N GLU A 3 -1.21 36.96 9.91
CA GLU A 3 -2.64 36.72 10.17
C GLU A 3 -3.31 35.84 9.08
N HIS A 4 -2.70 35.77 7.89
CA HIS A 4 -3.17 34.94 6.77
C HIS A 4 -2.91 33.43 6.94
N LEU A 5 -2.20 33.02 8.01
CA LEU A 5 -1.98 31.61 8.36
C LEU A 5 -2.87 31.13 9.51
N GLU A 6 -3.85 31.94 9.93
CA GLU A 6 -4.82 31.54 10.95
C GLU A 6 -5.82 30.54 10.35
N PHE A 7 -5.58 29.25 10.60
CA PHE A 7 -6.55 28.21 10.31
C PHE A 7 -7.80 28.44 11.15
N GLY A 8 -8.98 28.39 10.53
CA GLY A 8 -10.24 28.61 11.25
C GLY A 8 -10.39 27.65 12.42
N ALA A 9 -10.70 28.18 13.61
CA ALA A 9 -10.79 27.41 14.87
C ALA A 9 -11.77 26.22 14.84
N ASN A 10 -12.66 26.19 13.84
CA ASN A 10 -13.70 25.17 13.66
C ASN A 10 -13.42 24.19 12.51
N LEU A 11 -12.24 24.22 11.89
CA LEU A 11 -11.84 23.21 10.91
C LEU A 11 -11.68 21.85 11.60
N THR A 12 -12.63 20.95 11.37
CA THR A 12 -12.61 19.58 11.86
C THR A 12 -12.56 18.60 10.70
N ALA A 13 -12.02 17.41 10.93
CA ALA A 13 -11.92 16.38 9.90
C ALA A 13 -13.31 15.92 9.46
N GLY A 14 -13.59 15.97 8.16
CA GLY A 14 -14.83 15.45 7.61
C GLY A 14 -14.87 13.93 7.66
N ALA A 15 -16.07 13.37 7.84
CA ALA A 15 -16.30 11.93 7.66
C ALA A 15 -15.99 11.47 6.22
N HIS A 16 -16.22 12.34 5.23
CA HIS A 16 -15.92 12.09 3.82
C HIS A 16 -14.41 11.94 3.55
N ASP A 17 -13.55 12.49 4.40
CA ASP A 17 -12.09 12.37 4.27
C ASP A 17 -11.53 11.05 4.79
N ALA A 18 -12.36 10.19 5.39
CA ALA A 18 -11.90 8.94 6.00
C ALA A 18 -11.16 8.05 4.99
N ALA A 19 -11.67 7.94 3.77
CA ALA A 19 -11.03 7.16 2.71
C ALA A 19 -9.70 7.77 2.25
N ILE A 20 -9.62 9.11 2.17
CA ILE A 20 -8.38 9.82 1.83
C ILE A 20 -7.33 9.60 2.92
N ARG A 21 -7.72 9.69 4.20
CA ARG A 21 -6.84 9.42 5.34
C ARG A 21 -6.36 7.96 5.41
N ALA A 22 -7.20 7.02 5.00
CA ALA A 22 -6.82 5.61 4.87
C ALA A 22 -5.95 5.31 3.64
N THR A 23 -5.81 6.27 2.71
CA THR A 23 -5.03 6.10 1.49
C THR A 23 -3.55 6.29 1.79
N TYR A 24 -2.75 5.27 1.52
CA TYR A 24 -1.31 5.35 1.67
C TYR A 24 -0.68 6.08 0.47
N LEU A 25 0.27 6.97 0.74
CA LEU A 25 1.12 7.54 -0.31
C LEU A 25 1.76 6.40 -1.12
N GLY A 26 1.55 6.44 -2.44
CA GLY A 26 2.01 5.42 -3.39
C GLY A 26 0.93 4.44 -3.86
N GLN A 27 -0.26 4.42 -3.24
CA GLN A 27 -1.41 3.72 -3.79
C GLN A 27 -1.82 4.30 -5.15
N ALA A 28 -2.36 3.43 -6.00
CA ALA A 28 -2.83 3.79 -7.33
C ALA A 28 -4.05 4.73 -7.30
N HIS A 29 -4.93 4.57 -6.31
CA HIS A 29 -6.14 5.35 -6.13
C HIS A 29 -6.54 5.29 -4.64
N ILE A 30 -7.60 6.04 -4.28
CA ILE A 30 -8.17 6.10 -2.93
C ILE A 30 -8.45 4.70 -2.36
N ALA A 31 -7.98 4.42 -1.15
CA ALA A 31 -8.20 3.18 -0.42
C ALA A 31 -9.70 2.94 -0.13
N GLY A 32 -10.11 1.67 -0.11
CA GLY A 32 -11.50 1.28 0.21
C GLY A 32 -12.49 1.47 -0.93
N THR A 33 -12.01 1.88 -2.11
CA THR A 33 -12.83 1.98 -3.34
C THR A 33 -12.81 0.70 -4.19
N GLY A 34 -12.08 -0.33 -3.76
CA GLY A 34 -12.03 -1.65 -4.40
C GLY A 34 -13.03 -2.65 -3.78
N PRO A 35 -12.91 -3.95 -4.12
CA PRO A 35 -13.76 -4.99 -3.56
C PRO A 35 -13.73 -5.02 -2.02
N GLN A 36 -14.89 -5.26 -1.41
CA GLN A 36 -15.04 -5.27 0.05
C GLN A 36 -14.11 -6.32 0.69
N GLY A 37 -13.39 -5.90 1.74
CA GLY A 37 -12.45 -6.76 2.47
C GLY A 37 -11.13 -7.05 1.75
N ALA A 38 -10.97 -6.65 0.48
CA ALA A 38 -9.73 -6.85 -0.25
C ALA A 38 -8.67 -5.83 0.18
N THR A 39 -7.42 -6.28 0.19
CA THR A 39 -6.23 -5.49 0.52
C THR A 39 -5.31 -5.35 -0.68
N CYS A 40 -4.43 -4.34 -0.66
CA CYS A 40 -3.39 -4.19 -1.66
C CYS A 40 -2.52 -5.44 -1.78
N ARG A 41 -2.31 -6.20 -0.70
CA ARG A 41 -1.55 -7.48 -0.72
C ARG A 41 -2.13 -8.49 -1.72
N GLU A 42 -3.44 -8.46 -1.92
CA GLU A 42 -4.15 -9.40 -2.80
C GLU A 42 -4.17 -8.92 -4.27
N CYS A 43 -3.53 -7.80 -4.57
CA CYS A 43 -3.48 -7.21 -5.90
C CYS A 43 -2.26 -7.69 -6.69
N VAL A 44 -2.43 -8.02 -7.97
CA VAL A 44 -1.31 -8.40 -8.88
C VAL A 44 -0.24 -7.31 -8.97
N PHE A 45 -0.61 -6.04 -8.81
CA PHE A 45 0.33 -4.91 -8.85
C PHE A 45 1.06 -4.65 -7.53
N TRP A 46 0.88 -5.46 -6.49
CA TRP A 46 1.54 -5.23 -5.21
C TRP A 46 2.75 -6.15 -5.07
N HIS A 47 3.90 -5.68 -5.53
CA HIS A 47 5.13 -6.45 -5.54
C HIS A 47 6.37 -5.56 -5.46
N LYS A 48 7.55 -6.19 -5.37
CA LYS A 48 8.85 -5.53 -5.54
C LYS A 48 9.39 -5.81 -6.92
N TRP A 49 10.32 -4.98 -7.37
CA TRP A 49 11.11 -5.25 -8.56
C TRP A 49 12.44 -5.87 -8.13
N LYS A 50 12.76 -7.03 -8.69
CA LYS A 50 14.05 -7.70 -8.48
C LYS A 50 14.84 -7.67 -9.79
N ALA A 51 16.15 -7.44 -9.69
CA ALA A 51 17.03 -7.53 -10.86
C ALA A 51 17.02 -8.95 -11.44
N ALA A 52 16.83 -9.05 -12.75
CA ALA A 52 16.86 -10.31 -13.49
C ALA A 52 18.30 -10.66 -13.90
N THR A 53 18.66 -11.93 -13.87
CA THR A 53 19.92 -12.44 -14.43
C THR A 53 19.83 -12.36 -15.95
N GLY A 54 20.43 -11.35 -16.56
CA GLY A 54 20.28 -11.04 -17.99
C GLY A 54 19.88 -9.59 -18.29
N GLY A 55 19.70 -8.76 -17.27
CA GLY A 55 19.27 -7.37 -17.42
C GLY A 55 17.75 -7.24 -17.37
N GLY A 56 17.26 -6.18 -16.73
CA GLY A 56 15.84 -5.94 -16.51
C GLY A 56 15.36 -6.20 -15.07
N LYS A 57 14.07 -5.93 -14.84
CA LYS A 57 13.42 -6.06 -13.54
C LYS A 57 12.23 -7.01 -13.64
N LEU A 58 12.22 -8.05 -12.82
CA LEU A 58 11.12 -8.99 -12.70
C LEU A 58 10.25 -8.66 -11.48
N PRO A 59 8.92 -8.84 -11.58
CA PRO A 59 8.05 -8.76 -10.42
C PRO A 59 8.42 -9.88 -9.44
N SER A 60 8.61 -9.52 -8.18
CA SER A 60 8.96 -10.45 -7.10
C SER A 60 8.08 -10.19 -5.89
N PRO A 61 7.56 -11.24 -5.24
CA PRO A 61 6.82 -11.08 -3.99
C PRO A 61 7.71 -10.41 -2.93
N PRO A 62 7.15 -9.55 -2.06
CA PRO A 62 7.86 -9.07 -0.89
C PRO A 62 8.14 -10.24 0.06
N GLY A 63 9.32 -10.22 0.68
CA GLY A 63 9.65 -11.18 1.75
C GLY A 63 8.98 -10.85 3.08
N TYR A 64 9.22 -11.69 4.08
CA TYR A 64 8.74 -11.50 5.46
C TYR A 64 9.83 -10.88 6.36
N PHE A 65 9.41 -10.31 7.48
CA PHE A 65 10.31 -9.98 8.58
C PHE A 65 10.80 -11.26 9.29
N SER A 66 11.93 -11.15 9.99
CA SER A 66 12.46 -12.28 10.76
C SER A 66 11.60 -12.56 12.00
N LYS A 67 11.71 -13.78 12.55
CA LYS A 67 11.08 -14.16 13.82
C LYS A 67 11.47 -13.24 14.99
N ARG A 68 12.63 -12.59 14.91
CA ARG A 68 13.20 -11.69 15.93
C ARG A 68 12.84 -10.22 15.71
N HIS A 69 11.96 -9.89 14.75
CA HIS A 69 11.61 -8.50 14.48
C HIS A 69 10.83 -7.91 15.66
N LYS A 70 11.30 -6.77 16.19
CA LYS A 70 10.82 -6.19 17.45
C LYS A 70 9.33 -5.81 17.44
N ALA A 71 8.82 -5.33 16.32
CA ALA A 71 7.47 -4.78 16.22
C ALA A 71 6.46 -5.72 15.53
N SER A 72 6.93 -6.59 14.65
CA SER A 72 6.07 -7.39 13.78
C SER A 72 6.80 -8.66 13.31
N PRO A 73 6.98 -9.64 14.21
CA PRO A 73 7.64 -10.90 13.87
C PRO A 73 6.86 -11.63 12.78
N ASN A 74 7.56 -12.19 11.79
CA ASN A 74 6.99 -12.94 10.66
C ASN A 74 5.99 -12.19 9.76
N ALA A 75 5.77 -10.88 9.96
CA ALA A 75 4.83 -10.13 9.14
C ALA A 75 5.38 -9.88 7.72
N LEU A 76 4.48 -9.76 6.75
CA LEU A 76 4.83 -9.48 5.36
C LEU A 76 5.35 -8.05 5.21
N LYS A 77 6.51 -7.90 4.54
CA LYS A 77 7.11 -6.57 4.30
C LYS A 77 6.25 -5.76 3.35
N LYS A 78 6.33 -4.44 3.49
CA LYS A 78 5.69 -3.48 2.58
C LYS A 78 6.23 -3.64 1.15
N ALA A 79 5.39 -3.36 0.15
CA ALA A 79 5.74 -3.39 -1.28
C ALA A 79 5.20 -2.17 -2.02
N LEU A 80 5.56 -2.03 -3.29
CA LEU A 80 5.08 -0.93 -4.13
C LEU A 80 3.78 -1.34 -4.81
N CYS A 81 2.90 -0.38 -5.07
CA CYS A 81 1.92 -0.54 -6.14
C CYS A 81 2.64 -0.26 -7.47
N THR A 82 2.59 -1.19 -8.41
CA THR A 82 3.28 -1.10 -9.71
C THR A 82 2.33 -0.79 -10.87
N ARG A 83 1.05 -0.52 -10.58
CA ARG A 83 0.08 -0.06 -11.58
C ARG A 83 0.62 1.19 -12.32
N PRO A 84 0.64 1.21 -13.66
CA PRO A 84 1.21 2.32 -14.42
C PRO A 84 0.23 3.51 -14.41
N ILE A 85 0.48 4.46 -13.51
CA ILE A 85 -0.34 5.67 -13.34
C ILE A 85 0.61 6.86 -13.28
N LEU A 86 0.24 7.93 -13.99
CA LEU A 86 1.01 9.17 -14.05
C LEU A 86 1.13 9.79 -12.65
N ASN A 87 2.30 10.36 -12.33
CA ASN A 87 2.57 11.08 -11.08
C ASN A 87 2.34 10.28 -9.77
N LYS A 88 2.23 8.94 -9.85
CA LYS A 88 2.10 8.12 -8.66
C LYS A 88 3.41 8.14 -7.85
N ALA A 89 3.30 8.47 -6.57
CA ALA A 89 4.46 8.47 -5.68
C ALA A 89 5.10 7.08 -5.59
N ASN A 90 6.44 7.03 -5.59
CA ASN A 90 7.19 5.79 -5.40
C ASN A 90 7.37 5.52 -3.90
N ARG A 91 6.31 5.06 -3.24
CA ARG A 91 6.26 4.82 -1.78
C ARG A 91 5.70 3.43 -1.48
N LEU A 92 6.23 2.82 -0.42
CA LEU A 92 5.87 1.47 0.01
C LEU A 92 4.54 1.48 0.78
N ILE A 93 3.65 0.59 0.39
CA ILE A 93 2.31 0.40 0.95
C ILE A 93 2.33 -0.86 1.82
N PRO A 94 1.76 -0.82 3.04
CA PRO A 94 1.69 -2.00 3.88
C PRO A 94 0.65 -3.02 3.36
N HIS A 95 0.74 -4.24 3.88
CA HIS A 95 -0.03 -5.38 3.37
C HIS A 95 -1.52 -5.38 3.79
N ASP A 96 -1.86 -4.55 4.77
CA ASP A 96 -3.20 -4.34 5.34
C ASP A 96 -3.96 -3.17 4.68
N ALA A 97 -3.29 -2.40 3.82
CA ALA A 97 -3.91 -1.27 3.14
C ALA A 97 -5.10 -1.73 2.28
N SER A 98 -6.26 -1.11 2.45
CA SER A 98 -7.47 -1.46 1.70
C SER A 98 -7.28 -1.28 0.19
N ALA A 99 -7.86 -2.19 -0.59
CA ALA A 99 -7.80 -2.17 -2.03
C ALA A 99 -8.47 -0.91 -2.61
N CYS A 100 -7.96 -0.47 -3.76
CA CYS A 100 -8.50 0.67 -4.51
C CYS A 100 -9.34 0.19 -5.70
N ARG A 101 -10.06 1.10 -6.36
CA ARG A 101 -10.89 0.79 -7.55
C ARG A 101 -10.14 0.15 -8.73
N LEU A 102 -8.81 0.28 -8.78
CA LEU A 102 -7.95 -0.30 -9.84
C LEU A 102 -7.37 -1.66 -9.42
N PHE A 103 -8.01 -2.31 -8.45
CA PHE A 103 -7.63 -3.61 -7.95
C PHE A 103 -7.85 -4.70 -9.00
N GLU A 104 -6.83 -5.55 -9.17
CA GLU A 104 -6.91 -6.77 -9.95
C GLU A 104 -6.42 -7.91 -9.06
N ARG A 105 -7.21 -8.98 -8.95
CA ARG A 105 -6.93 -10.10 -8.04
C ARG A 105 -5.69 -10.86 -8.51
N ALA A 106 -4.73 -11.08 -7.61
CA ALA A 106 -3.64 -12.02 -7.84
C ALA A 106 -4.11 -13.47 -7.67
N ASP A 107 -3.62 -14.39 -8.50
CA ASP A 107 -3.96 -15.81 -8.43
C ASP A 107 -3.54 -16.46 -7.09
N HIS A 108 -2.38 -16.04 -6.58
CA HIS A 108 -1.79 -16.58 -5.36
C HIS A 108 -1.41 -15.43 -4.41
N PRO A 109 -2.38 -14.90 -3.64
CA PRO A 109 -2.09 -13.85 -2.67
C PRO A 109 -1.21 -14.40 -1.55
N LEU A 110 -0.19 -13.62 -1.16
CA LEU A 110 0.70 -13.99 -0.08
C LEU A 110 -0.05 -13.94 1.27
N PRO A 111 0.23 -14.84 2.22
CA PRO A 111 -0.30 -14.72 3.57
C PRO A 111 0.28 -13.48 4.27
N ALA A 112 -0.52 -12.87 5.16
CA ALA A 112 -0.11 -11.67 5.90
C ALA A 112 1.06 -11.93 6.87
N VAL A 113 1.09 -13.14 7.43
CA VAL A 113 2.09 -13.65 8.35
C VAL A 113 2.63 -14.95 7.77
N ARG A 114 3.94 -15.17 7.90
CA ARG A 114 4.56 -16.41 7.44
C ARG A 114 3.93 -17.62 8.16
N PRO A 115 3.43 -18.65 7.44
CA PRO A 115 3.01 -19.90 8.06
C PRO A 115 4.22 -20.57 8.74
N GLU A 116 3.98 -21.19 9.89
CA GLU A 116 5.04 -21.83 10.69
C GLU A 116 5.68 -23.03 10.01
#